data_AF-A0A3P7CC32-F1
#
_entry.id   AF-A0A3P7CC32-F1
#
_cell.length_a   1.000
_cell.length_b   1.000
_cell.length_c   1.000
_cell.angle_alpha   90.00
_cell.angle_beta   90.00
_cell.angle_gamma   90.00
#
_symmetry.space_group_name_H-M   'P 1'
#
loop_
_entity.id
_entity.type
_entity.pdbx_description
1 polymer ?
#
loop_
_entity_poly.entity_id
_entity_poly.type
_entity_poly.pdbx_seq_one_letter_code
_entity_poly.pdbx_strand_id
1 'polypeptide(L)'
;MSNAQTKETGVPEFAQVFTIFWLGALSVSINSKLLGGTLSFFQVVCVLGYCILPLVIALSLNCAMKLFGKSSTWLLAVRLLVVLGGLTYSIFASVAFIRPSHSRNRVALAVYPFCLFYFFIGWLIFVNTGPTSA
;
A
#
# COMPACT_ATOMS: atom_id res chain seq x y z
N MET A 1 35.38 -9.36 17.10
CA MET A 1 33.91 -9.41 17.22
C MET A 1 33.29 -8.67 16.04
N SER A 2 32.33 -9.32 15.37
CA SER A 2 31.44 -8.83 14.29
C SER A 2 32.06 -8.42 12.94
N ASN A 3 32.23 -9.41 12.03
CA ASN A 3 32.23 -9.18 10.58
C ASN A 3 31.18 -10.09 9.94
N ALA A 4 29.91 -9.89 10.32
CA ALA A 4 28.76 -10.60 9.77
C ALA A 4 27.76 -9.61 9.19
N GLN A 5 28.23 -8.71 8.32
CA GLN A 5 27.38 -7.77 7.58
C GLN A 5 27.54 -8.00 6.06
N THR A 6 27.45 -9.26 5.65
CA THR A 6 27.22 -9.61 4.24
C THR A 6 25.73 -9.89 4.06
N LYS A 7 25.01 -8.84 3.68
CA LYS A 7 23.84 -8.84 2.77
C LYS A 7 22.80 -9.98 2.92
N GLU A 8 21.99 -9.89 3.95
CA GLU A 8 20.62 -10.44 3.97
C GLU A 8 19.62 -9.26 3.94
N THR A 9 19.79 -8.29 3.03
CA THR A 9 18.93 -7.08 3.02
C THR A 9 17.55 -7.32 2.43
N GLY A 10 17.39 -8.28 1.52
CA GLY A 10 16.10 -8.55 0.85
C GLY A 10 15.10 -9.32 1.72
N VAL A 11 15.58 -10.18 2.63
CA VAL A 11 14.71 -11.01 3.49
C VAL A 11 13.93 -10.16 4.52
N PRO A 12 14.56 -9.20 5.23
CA PRO A 12 13.85 -8.29 6.14
C PRO A 12 12.83 -7.40 5.43
N GLU A 13 13.12 -6.91 4.22
CA GLU A 13 12.21 -6.05 3.45
C GLU A 13 10.94 -6.80 3.03
N PHE A 14 11.09 -8.01 2.51
CA PHE A 14 9.93 -8.86 2.18
C PHE A 14 9.12 -9.20 3.42
N ALA A 15 9.78 -9.59 4.52
CA ALA A 15 9.11 -9.92 5.77
C ALA A 15 8.34 -8.72 6.35
N GLN A 16 8.90 -7.52 6.26
CA GLN A 16 8.26 -6.28 6.69
C GLN A 16 6.99 -5.99 5.88
N VAL A 17 7.08 -5.97 4.54
CA VAL A 17 5.92 -5.72 3.67
C VAL A 17 4.86 -6.79 3.85
N PHE A 18 5.26 -8.06 3.93
CA PHE A 18 4.38 -9.20 4.15
C PHE A 18 3.63 -9.08 5.49
N THR A 19 4.34 -8.74 6.57
CA THR A 19 3.73 -8.57 7.91
C THR A 19 2.74 -7.41 7.92
N ILE A 20 3.11 -6.25 7.35
CA ILE A 20 2.21 -5.09 7.24
C ILE A 20 0.97 -5.43 6.42
N PHE A 21 1.15 -6.15 5.31
CA PHE A 21 0.04 -6.58 4.46
C PHE A 21 -0.95 -7.47 5.22
N TRP A 22 -0.46 -8.51 5.90
CA TRP A 22 -1.31 -9.44 6.65
C TRP A 22 -1.99 -8.80 7.85
N LEU A 23 -1.27 -8.01 8.64
CA LEU A 23 -1.85 -7.28 9.79
C LEU A 23 -2.88 -6.25 9.33
N GLY A 24 -2.61 -5.57 8.22
CA GLY A 24 -3.54 -4.66 7.60
C GLY A 24 -4.81 -5.36 7.12
N ALA A 25 -4.67 -6.46 6.38
CA ALA A 25 -5.79 -7.25 5.89
C ALA A 25 -6.63 -7.83 7.04
N LEU A 26 -5.99 -8.27 8.12
CA LEU A 26 -6.67 -8.72 9.34
C LEU A 26 -7.47 -7.59 9.99
N SER A 27 -6.85 -6.41 10.17
CA SER A 27 -7.49 -5.24 10.77
C SER A 27 -8.72 -4.78 9.97
N VAL A 28 -8.56 -4.71 8.65
CA VAL A 28 -9.63 -4.37 7.70
C VAL A 28 -10.76 -5.40 7.76
N SER A 29 -10.43 -6.68 7.81
CA SER A 29 -11.41 -7.77 7.87
C SER A 29 -12.20 -7.75 9.19
N ILE A 30 -11.52 -7.57 10.33
CA ILE A 30 -12.19 -7.48 11.64
C ILE A 30 -13.15 -6.29 11.66
N ASN A 31 -12.72 -5.11 11.20
CA ASN A 31 -13.58 -3.93 11.15
C ASN A 31 -14.80 -4.15 10.23
N SER A 32 -14.59 -4.72 9.05
CA SER A 32 -15.66 -5.03 8.10
C SER A 32 -16.68 -6.00 8.70
N LYS A 33 -16.22 -7.06 9.39
CA LYS A 33 -17.12 -8.03 10.04
C LYS A 33 -17.86 -7.45 11.24
N LEU A 34 -17.22 -6.62 12.07
CA LEU A 34 -17.86 -5.91 13.18
C LEU A 34 -18.97 -4.96 12.70
N LEU A 35 -18.80 -4.35 11.52
CA LEU A 35 -19.79 -3.49 10.89
C LEU A 35 -20.93 -4.24 10.17
N GLY A 36 -20.92 -5.58 10.23
CA GLY A 36 -21.92 -6.42 9.57
C GLY A 36 -21.69 -6.61 8.07
N GLY A 37 -20.44 -6.46 7.60
CA GLY A 37 -20.07 -6.74 6.22
C GLY A 37 -20.18 -8.23 5.89
N THR A 38 -20.64 -8.53 4.67
CA THR A 38 -20.86 -9.91 4.20
C THR A 38 -19.62 -10.57 3.59
N LEU A 39 -18.53 -9.82 3.41
CA LEU A 39 -17.30 -10.31 2.77
C LEU A 39 -16.51 -11.25 3.69
N SER A 40 -16.05 -12.36 3.13
CA SER A 40 -15.16 -13.30 3.83
C SER A 40 -13.74 -12.74 3.96
N PHE A 41 -12.97 -13.20 4.95
CA PHE A 41 -11.58 -12.79 5.20
C PHE A 41 -10.71 -12.91 3.93
N PHE A 42 -10.74 -14.06 3.27
CA PHE A 42 -9.96 -14.27 2.05
C PHE A 42 -10.41 -13.39 0.88
N GLN A 43 -11.69 -13.03 0.81
CA GLN A 43 -12.19 -12.13 -0.23
C GLN A 43 -11.65 -10.71 -0.05
N VAL A 44 -11.61 -10.24 1.20
CA VAL A 44 -10.98 -8.96 1.54
C VAL A 44 -9.49 -8.99 1.20
N VAL A 45 -8.76 -10.06 1.55
CA VAL A 45 -7.34 -10.22 1.19
C VAL A 45 -7.13 -10.16 -0.33
N CYS A 46 -7.94 -10.87 -1.12
CA CYS A 46 -7.85 -10.87 -2.57
C CYS A 46 -8.17 -9.48 -3.17
N VAL A 47 -9.22 -8.80 -2.70
CA VAL A 47 -9.58 -7.45 -3.18
C VAL A 47 -8.49 -6.44 -2.82
N LEU A 48 -7.94 -6.52 -1.61
CA LEU A 48 -6.84 -5.67 -1.17
C LEU A 48 -5.62 -5.82 -2.07
N GLY A 49 -5.24 -7.07 -2.37
CA GLY A 49 -4.14 -7.39 -3.27
C GLY A 49 -4.39 -6.94 -4.71
N TYR A 50 -5.61 -7.15 -5.24
CA TYR A 50 -5.97 -6.71 -6.59
C TYR A 50 -5.87 -5.19 -6.73
N CYS A 51 -6.39 -4.45 -5.75
CA CYS A 51 -6.37 -3.00 -5.77
C CYS A 51 -4.99 -2.40 -5.45
N ILE A 52 -3.98 -3.19 -5.05
CA ILE A 52 -2.58 -2.72 -4.88
C ILE A 52 -1.86 -2.55 -6.22
N LEU A 53 -2.31 -3.20 -7.30
CA LEU A 53 -1.64 -3.17 -8.61
C LEU A 53 -1.27 -1.76 -9.13
N PRO A 54 -2.14 -0.73 -9.02
CA PRO A 54 -1.79 0.65 -9.37
C PRO A 54 -0.61 1.22 -8.54
N LEU A 55 -0.50 0.88 -7.25
CA LEU A 55 0.65 1.26 -6.42
C LEU A 55 1.94 0.54 -6.87
N VAL A 56 1.83 -0.73 -7.29
CA VAL A 56 2.99 -1.48 -7.82
C VAL A 56 3.48 -0.85 -9.12
N ILE A 57 2.57 -0.47 -10.02
CA ILE A 57 2.94 0.27 -11.25
C ILE A 57 3.59 1.60 -10.89
N ALA A 58 3.03 2.34 -9.93
CA ALA A 58 3.63 3.58 -9.44
C ALA A 58 5.05 3.34 -8.93
N LEU A 59 5.30 2.30 -8.13
CA LEU A 59 6.65 1.92 -7.68
C LEU A 59 7.58 1.60 -8.85
N SER A 60 7.15 0.80 -9.83
CA SER A 60 7.95 0.46 -11.00
C SER A 60 8.35 1.69 -11.81
N LEU A 61 7.41 2.63 -12.00
CA LEU A 61 7.67 3.92 -12.66
C LEU A 61 8.66 4.76 -11.84
N ASN A 62 8.49 4.84 -10.51
CA ASN A 62 9.39 5.55 -9.62
C ASN A 62 10.83 4.99 -9.67
N CYS A 63 10.97 3.66 -9.73
CA CYS A 63 12.25 2.99 -9.87
C CYS A 63 12.91 3.30 -11.22
N ALA A 64 12.15 3.23 -12.32
CA ALA A 64 12.64 3.61 -13.65
C ALA A 64 13.10 5.07 -13.69
N MET A 65 12.31 6.00 -13.14
CA MET A 65 12.69 7.42 -13.05
C MET A 65 13.95 7.65 -12.20
N LYS A 66 14.23 6.81 -11.20
CA LYS A 66 15.46 6.86 -10.40
C LYS A 66 16.69 6.40 -11.18
N LEU A 67 16.53 5.45 -12.10
CA LEU A 67 17.64 4.95 -12.93
C LEU A 67 18.09 5.97 -13.98
N PHE A 68 17.15 6.71 -14.58
CA PHE A 68 17.46 7.64 -15.69
C PHE A 68 17.65 9.11 -15.27
N GLY A 69 17.17 9.51 -14.07
CA GLY A 69 17.14 10.92 -13.65
C GLY A 69 18.17 11.29 -12.58
N LYS A 70 18.88 12.42 -12.77
CA LYS A 70 19.74 13.03 -11.75
C LYS A 70 18.88 13.61 -10.62
N SER A 71 19.20 13.27 -9.37
CA SER A 71 18.40 13.63 -8.18
C SER A 71 18.13 15.14 -8.12
N SER A 72 16.86 15.52 -8.24
CA SER A 72 16.38 16.91 -8.22
C SER A 72 15.09 16.99 -7.41
N THR A 73 14.89 18.10 -6.70
CA THR A 73 13.67 18.37 -5.91
C THR A 73 12.40 18.26 -6.76
N TRP A 74 12.49 18.62 -8.05
CA TRP A 74 11.37 18.48 -8.99
C TRP A 74 10.98 17.01 -9.23
N LEU A 75 11.96 16.12 -9.37
CA LEU A 75 11.70 14.69 -9.53
C LEU A 75 11.05 14.11 -8.28
N LEU A 76 11.43 14.56 -7.07
CA LEU A 76 10.79 14.13 -5.84
C LEU A 76 9.28 14.49 -5.81
N ALA A 77 8.92 15.68 -6.27
CA ALA A 77 7.53 16.10 -6.36
C ALA A 77 6.73 15.24 -7.35
N VAL A 78 7.28 14.96 -8.54
CA VAL A 78 6.65 14.09 -9.54
C VAL A 78 6.45 12.68 -8.99
N ARG A 79 7.46 12.13 -8.30
CA ARG A 79 7.39 10.82 -7.65
C ARG A 79 6.25 10.74 -6.64
N LEU A 80 6.14 11.75 -5.77
CA LEU A 80 5.07 11.84 -4.79
C LEU A 80 3.69 11.89 -5.46
N LEU A 81 3.54 12.68 -6.53
CA LEU A 81 2.29 12.76 -7.28
C LEU A 81 1.89 11.42 -7.92
N VAL A 82 2.86 10.68 -8.48
CA VAL A 82 2.60 9.34 -9.04
C VAL A 82 2.11 8.37 -7.95
N VAL A 83 2.73 8.40 -6.76
CA VAL A 83 2.30 7.56 -5.62
C VAL A 83 0.91 7.97 -5.13
N LEU A 84 0.63 9.27 -5.01
CA LEU A 84 -0.70 9.77 -4.60
C LEU A 84 -1.79 9.45 -5.61
N GLY A 85 -1.48 9.50 -6.91
CA GLY A 85 -2.38 9.09 -7.98
C GLY A 85 -2.73 7.59 -7.87
N GLY A 86 -1.71 6.75 -7.70
CA GLY A 86 -1.89 5.31 -7.44
C GLY A 86 -2.72 5.05 -6.18
N LEU A 87 -2.41 5.75 -5.09
CA LEU A 87 -3.12 5.68 -3.80
C LEU A 87 -4.61 5.99 -3.96
N THR A 88 -4.93 7.08 -4.65
CA THR A 88 -6.31 7.51 -4.87
C THR A 88 -7.08 6.49 -5.69
N TYR A 89 -6.48 5.96 -6.75
CA TYR A 89 -7.11 4.93 -7.59
C TYR A 89 -7.35 3.63 -6.81
N SER A 90 -6.37 3.19 -6.03
CA SER A 90 -6.47 1.97 -5.23
C SER A 90 -7.55 2.06 -4.15
N ILE A 91 -7.63 3.21 -3.45
CA ILE A 91 -8.71 3.48 -2.50
C ILE A 91 -10.06 3.47 -3.24
N PHE A 92 -10.18 4.21 -4.34
CA PHE A 92 -11.42 4.27 -5.12
C PHE A 92 -11.89 2.88 -5.58
N ALA A 93 -10.98 2.06 -6.12
CA ALA A 93 -11.27 0.70 -6.56
C ALA A 93 -11.72 -0.20 -5.39
N SER A 94 -11.00 -0.19 -4.28
CA SER A 94 -11.35 -0.99 -3.09
C SER A 94 -12.73 -0.62 -2.54
N VAL A 95 -13.04 0.68 -2.51
CA VAL A 95 -14.32 1.22 -2.04
C VAL A 95 -15.44 0.79 -2.98
N ALA A 96 -15.21 0.76 -4.30
CA ALA A 96 -16.19 0.29 -5.27
C ALA A 96 -16.58 -1.18 -5.05
N PHE A 97 -15.62 -2.06 -4.71
CA PHE A 97 -15.87 -3.47 -4.43
C PHE A 97 -16.57 -3.75 -3.08
N ILE A 98 -16.38 -2.87 -2.10
CA ILE A 98 -16.94 -3.01 -0.74
C ILE A 98 -18.25 -2.27 -0.52
N ARG A 99 -18.55 -1.25 -1.33
CA ARG A 99 -19.85 -0.54 -1.28
C ARG A 99 -21.07 -1.47 -1.32
N PRO A 100 -21.12 -2.53 -2.15
CA PRO A 100 -22.27 -3.44 -2.20
C PRO A 100 -22.45 -4.31 -0.95
N SER A 101 -21.39 -4.54 -0.16
CA SER A 101 -21.43 -5.45 0.98
C SER A 101 -21.81 -4.77 2.31
N HIS A 102 -21.99 -3.45 2.32
CA HIS A 102 -22.33 -2.67 3.51
C HIS A 102 -23.53 -1.74 3.27
N SER A 103 -24.32 -1.52 4.32
CA SER A 103 -25.39 -0.51 4.29
C SER A 103 -24.81 0.90 4.14
N ARG A 104 -25.49 1.78 3.38
CA ARG A 104 -24.99 3.11 2.98
C ARG A 104 -24.55 4.00 4.15
N ASN A 105 -25.10 3.79 5.35
CA ASN A 105 -24.73 4.53 6.56
C ASN A 105 -23.44 4.02 7.23
N ARG A 106 -22.99 2.78 6.95
CA ARG A 106 -21.80 2.16 7.57
C ARG A 106 -20.60 2.05 6.63
N VAL A 107 -20.77 2.38 5.34
CA VAL A 107 -19.68 2.35 4.34
C VAL A 107 -18.52 3.26 4.76
N ALA A 108 -18.78 4.47 5.25
CA ALA A 108 -17.71 5.40 5.62
C ALA A 108 -16.79 4.84 6.71
N LEU A 109 -17.35 4.21 7.75
CA LEU A 109 -16.56 3.59 8.82
C LEU A 109 -15.82 2.34 8.32
N ALA A 110 -16.41 1.58 7.40
CA ALA A 110 -15.75 0.42 6.79
C ALA A 110 -14.55 0.84 5.93
N VAL A 111 -14.60 2.01 5.27
CA VAL A 111 -13.55 2.50 4.36
C VAL A 111 -12.31 3.04 5.10
N TYR A 112 -12.48 3.55 6.32
CA TYR A 112 -11.37 4.09 7.12
C TYR A 112 -10.13 3.17 7.21
N PRO A 113 -10.24 1.89 7.62
CA PRO A 113 -9.09 1.00 7.68
C PRO A 113 -8.50 0.66 6.29
N PHE A 114 -9.28 0.69 5.21
CA PHE A 114 -8.75 0.52 3.85
C PHE A 114 -7.88 1.71 3.45
N CYS A 115 -8.35 2.94 3.68
CA CYS A 115 -7.56 4.14 3.42
C CYS A 115 -6.22 4.10 4.17
N LEU A 116 -6.25 3.74 5.46
CA LEU A 116 -5.05 3.63 6.27
C LEU A 116 -4.10 2.55 5.74
N PHE A 117 -4.64 1.39 5.34
CA PHE A 117 -3.86 0.32 4.73
C PHE A 117 -3.11 0.77 3.46
N TYR A 118 -3.82 1.36 2.49
CA TYR A 118 -3.19 1.83 1.26
C TYR A 118 -2.21 2.99 1.52
N PHE A 119 -2.52 3.86 2.48
CA PHE A 119 -1.62 4.94 2.87
C PHE A 119 -0.28 4.41 3.38
N PHE A 120 -0.30 3.39 4.24
CA PHE A 120 0.93 2.75 4.73
C PHE A 120 1.75 2.11 3.61
N ILE A 121 1.10 1.43 2.65
CA ILE A 121 1.80 0.83 1.50
C ILE A 121 2.39 1.92 0.59
N GLY A 122 1.62 2.97 0.29
CA GLY A 122 2.09 4.11 -0.50
C GLY A 122 3.26 4.84 0.17
N TRP A 123 3.19 5.00 1.49
CA TRP A 123 4.27 5.57 2.29
C TRP A 123 5.54 4.73 2.23
N LEU A 124 5.42 3.40 2.37
CA LEU A 124 6.55 2.48 2.26
C LEU A 124 7.22 2.59 0.88
N ILE A 125 6.43 2.64 -0.19
CA ILE A 125 6.93 2.87 -1.55
C ILE A 125 7.69 4.19 -1.63
N PHE A 126 7.11 5.28 -1.12
CA PHE A 126 7.75 6.59 -1.18
C PHE A 126 9.09 6.63 -0.44
N VAL A 127 9.14 6.09 0.79
CA VAL A 127 10.37 6.03 1.61
C VAL A 127 11.45 5.19 0.93
N ASN A 128 11.11 4.01 0.41
CA ASN A 128 12.08 3.13 -0.24
C ASN A 128 12.58 3.66 -1.59
N THR A 129 11.78 4.51 -2.25
CA THR A 129 12.18 5.15 -3.52
C THR A 129 12.76 6.56 -3.34
N GLY A 130 12.91 7.01 -2.09
CA GLY A 130 13.53 8.28 -1.73
C GLY A 130 15.02 8.36 -2.11
N PRO A 131 15.58 9.58 -2.16
CA PRO A 131 17.01 9.76 -2.32
C PRO A 131 17.72 9.21 -1.07
N THR A 132 18.61 8.25 -1.26
CA THR A 132 19.54 7.83 -0.21
C THR A 132 20.43 9.03 0.09
N SER A 133 20.16 9.75 1.18
CA SER A 133 21.11 10.71 1.73
C SER A 133 22.33 9.92 2.18
N ALA A 134 23.33 9.87 1.30
CA ALA A 134 24.68 9.48 1.66
C ALA A 134 25.25 10.50 2.67
#